data_AF-A0A813FW18-F1
#
_entry.id   AF-A0A813FW18-F1
#
_cell.length_a   1.000
_cell.length_b   1.000
_cell.length_c   1.000
_cell.angle_alpha   90.00
_cell.angle_beta   90.00
_cell.angle_gamma   90.00
#
_symmetry.space_group_name_H-M   'P 1'
#
loop_
_entity.id
_entity.type
_entity.pdbx_description
1 polymer ?
#
loop_
_entity_poly.entity_id
_entity_poly.type
_entity_poly.pdbx_seq_one_letter_code
_entity_poly.pdbx_strand_id
1 'polypeptide(L)'
;MGVMRTEMPQASDKLLVGALAGMCSEAEALERQRDRQLDRLEWKPGSDPRQPEVDMALATKKYQRSSAGKMYCSKEVRSPQVCWQTMKFLLEEVLDLDQRPSPRFAAPPKSFWEVYAYMHDRSRSVRVDLHLQQPRSSSTRAFVECHECSLRFELLSRFLLQRRPCPPAVPPAPAACPASPSASSSGAKDSSGGYGSKPVGEVLAALGQAAGYSERLGLQAMSQTIDPLLAAYDAARRYARSGVSFSNEDEAPFVSSCEPVMQRLVLLLLLCTSPSSLPAHLARLGAEVVGHPVVRPAVQACGAFLAGDYSRFLRFYRESDFLSAAAMSSLADLARLRVLWITARAYPHAVGDKLPLSRLQRMLACGSEEHVRSFLAFHGISVQDGPDDSQVLFPKRDTPEAEGHLCTEAELPDRCDFPAGADELLASKVEGLLRVDVVLDAAGDLSGEGTSSDVSSEAFL
;
A
#
# COMPACT_ATOMS: atom_id res chain seq x y z
N MET A 1 63.81 -27.78 -2.48
CA MET A 1 62.77 -26.84 -2.95
C MET A 1 61.56 -26.96 -2.04
N GLY A 2 61.47 -26.10 -1.03
CA GLY A 2 60.31 -26.04 -0.14
C GLY A 2 59.31 -25.04 -0.70
N VAL A 3 58.10 -25.52 -1.01
CA VAL A 3 57.00 -24.66 -1.47
C VAL A 3 56.55 -23.81 -0.29
N MET A 4 56.87 -22.52 -0.31
CA MET A 4 56.31 -21.54 0.61
C MET A 4 54.80 -21.48 0.38
N ARG A 5 54.02 -22.01 1.32
CA ARG A 5 52.59 -21.72 1.42
C ARG A 5 52.45 -20.26 1.80
N THR A 6 52.02 -19.45 0.85
CA THR A 6 51.56 -18.09 1.11
C THR A 6 50.28 -18.22 1.95
N GLU A 7 50.37 -17.90 3.23
CA GLU A 7 49.18 -17.80 4.09
C GLU A 7 48.33 -16.64 3.58
N MET A 8 47.17 -16.98 3.00
CA MET A 8 46.11 -16.02 2.69
C MET A 8 45.63 -15.42 4.02
N PRO A 9 45.56 -14.09 4.17
CA PRO A 9 45.03 -13.50 5.38
C PRO A 9 43.55 -13.89 5.50
N GLN A 10 43.20 -14.58 6.58
CA GLN A 10 41.82 -14.81 6.97
C GLN A 10 41.18 -13.45 7.23
N ALA A 11 40.35 -12.98 6.29
CA ALA A 11 39.47 -11.85 6.51
C ALA A 11 38.48 -12.28 7.61
N SER A 12 38.75 -11.88 8.85
CA SER A 12 37.71 -11.83 9.88
C SER A 12 36.71 -10.80 9.39
N ASP A 13 35.65 -11.27 8.74
CA ASP A 13 34.56 -10.43 8.24
C ASP A 13 33.83 -9.84 9.45
N LYS A 14 34.38 -8.73 9.96
CA LYS A 14 33.79 -8.01 11.09
C LYS A 14 32.47 -7.46 10.60
N LEU A 15 31.37 -8.07 11.03
CA LEU A 15 30.02 -7.59 10.80
C LEU A 15 29.96 -6.08 11.05
N LEU A 16 29.51 -5.33 10.04
CA LEU A 16 29.46 -3.87 10.10
C LEU A 16 28.47 -3.43 11.18
N VAL A 17 28.92 -2.52 12.05
CA VAL A 17 28.10 -1.86 13.04
C VAL A 17 28.16 -0.36 12.77
N GLY A 18 26.99 0.24 12.59
CA GLY A 18 26.87 1.68 12.38
C GLY A 18 27.22 2.46 13.63
N ALA A 19 28.03 3.51 13.47
CA ALA A 19 28.51 4.38 14.53
C ALA A 19 28.13 5.86 14.29
N LEU A 20 27.41 6.16 13.21
CA LEU A 20 26.94 7.52 12.95
C LEU A 20 25.85 7.91 13.96
N ALA A 21 26.13 8.96 14.73
CA ALA A 21 25.27 9.45 15.81
C ALA A 21 24.15 10.41 15.34
N GLY A 22 24.25 10.95 14.13
CA GLY A 22 23.28 11.89 13.55
C GLY A 22 22.47 11.29 12.40
N MET A 23 21.41 11.98 11.98
CA MET A 23 20.58 11.57 10.83
C MET A 23 21.34 11.59 9.49
N CYS A 24 22.41 12.38 9.41
CA CYS A 24 23.35 12.46 8.29
C CYS A 24 24.76 12.76 8.82
N SER A 25 25.80 12.33 8.09
CA SER A 25 27.17 12.71 8.40
C SER A 25 27.45 14.15 7.92
N GLU A 26 28.29 14.88 8.66
CA GLU A 26 28.69 16.24 8.28
C GLU A 26 29.39 16.25 6.90
N ALA A 27 30.24 15.25 6.63
CA ALA A 27 30.91 15.11 5.35
C ALA A 27 29.93 15.01 4.17
N GLU A 28 28.91 14.13 4.29
CA GLU A 28 27.88 13.98 3.26
C GLU A 28 26.99 15.23 3.13
N ALA A 29 26.64 15.87 4.25
CA ALA A 29 25.83 17.09 4.26
C ALA A 29 26.55 18.25 3.55
N LEU A 30 27.82 18.48 3.87
CA LEU A 30 28.66 19.51 3.25
C LEU A 30 28.97 19.20 1.79
N GLU A 31 29.15 17.93 1.42
CA GLU A 31 29.28 17.50 0.03
C GLU A 31 28.02 17.86 -0.76
N ARG A 32 26.82 17.56 -0.24
CA ARG A 32 25.57 17.94 -0.89
C ARG A 32 25.37 19.44 -0.98
N GLN A 33 25.86 20.22 0.00
CA GLN A 33 25.87 21.68 -0.07
C GLN A 33 26.75 22.17 -1.22
N ARG A 34 28.00 21.70 -1.27
CA ARG A 34 28.99 22.05 -2.30
C ARG A 34 28.48 21.70 -3.71
N ASP A 35 27.88 20.52 -3.85
CA ASP A 35 27.45 19.99 -5.14
C ASP A 35 26.03 20.47 -5.54
N ARG A 36 25.42 21.38 -4.74
CA ARG A 36 24.07 21.93 -4.94
C ARG A 36 22.98 20.85 -5.03
N GLN A 37 23.09 19.83 -4.19
CA GLN A 37 22.16 18.70 -4.08
C GLN A 37 21.42 18.65 -2.73
N LEU A 38 21.47 19.72 -1.94
CA LEU A 38 20.66 19.85 -0.73
C LEU A 38 19.18 19.90 -1.08
N ASP A 39 18.39 19.11 -0.34
CA ASP A 39 16.95 19.25 -0.40
C ASP A 39 16.50 20.53 0.32
N ARG A 40 15.39 21.11 -0.10
CA ARG A 40 14.82 22.34 0.49
C ARG A 40 14.47 22.15 1.97
N LEU A 41 14.15 20.91 2.36
CA LEU A 41 13.86 20.55 3.74
C LEU A 41 15.11 20.46 4.63
N GLU A 42 16.31 20.60 4.06
CA GLU A 42 17.60 20.53 4.78
C GLU A 42 18.26 21.91 4.88
N TRP A 43 17.62 22.95 4.33
CA TRP A 43 18.15 24.30 4.32
C TRP A 43 18.03 24.95 5.70
N LYS A 44 19.10 25.62 6.09
CA LYS A 44 19.14 26.47 7.28
C LYS A 44 18.23 27.68 7.10
N PRO A 45 17.32 27.95 8.05
CA PRO A 45 16.49 29.16 8.03
C PRO A 45 17.35 30.43 7.91
N GLY A 46 16.98 31.30 6.96
CA GLY A 46 17.68 32.57 6.69
C GLY A 46 18.87 32.48 5.74
N SER A 47 19.24 31.29 5.24
CA SER A 47 20.24 31.16 4.18
C SER A 47 19.72 31.66 2.82
N ASP A 48 20.62 32.06 1.92
CA ASP A 48 20.27 32.47 0.55
C ASP A 48 19.73 31.26 -0.24
N PRO A 49 18.49 31.28 -0.77
CA PRO A 49 17.95 30.19 -1.59
C PRO A 49 18.79 29.83 -2.82
N ARG A 50 19.65 30.73 -3.30
CA ARG A 50 20.57 30.48 -4.43
C ARG A 50 21.84 29.75 -3.99
N GLN A 51 22.18 29.84 -2.71
CA GLN A 51 23.35 29.20 -2.09
C GLN A 51 22.96 28.76 -0.66
N PRO A 52 22.06 27.77 -0.53
CA PRO A 52 21.54 27.38 0.77
C PRO A 52 22.65 26.75 1.62
N GLU A 53 22.66 27.08 2.91
CA GLU A 53 23.48 26.41 3.91
C GLU A 53 22.72 25.21 4.47
N VAL A 54 23.43 24.12 4.77
CA VAL A 54 22.83 22.95 5.41
C VAL A 54 22.56 23.23 6.88
N ASP A 55 21.39 22.80 7.37
CA ASP A 55 21.12 22.65 8.79
C ASP A 55 21.36 21.20 9.19
N MET A 56 22.42 20.95 9.98
CA MET A 56 22.76 19.60 10.44
C MET A 56 21.66 18.96 11.31
N ALA A 57 20.78 19.74 11.93
CA ALA A 57 19.65 19.23 12.69
C ALA A 57 18.46 18.79 11.80
N LEU A 58 18.50 19.10 10.51
CA LEU A 58 17.52 18.69 9.48
C LEU A 58 18.11 17.74 8.44
N ALA A 59 19.43 17.79 8.25
CA ALA A 59 20.15 16.99 7.29
C ALA A 59 19.90 15.50 7.52
N THR A 60 19.23 14.87 6.56
CA THR A 60 18.94 13.44 6.59
C THR A 60 19.73 12.74 5.48
N LYS A 61 20.37 11.62 5.80
CA LYS A 61 21.22 10.87 4.87
C LYS A 61 20.44 10.49 3.60
N LYS A 62 20.93 10.90 2.44
CA LYS A 62 20.32 10.62 1.13
C LYS A 62 20.54 9.16 0.75
N TYR A 63 19.56 8.53 0.10
CA TYR A 63 19.78 7.19 -0.43
C TYR A 63 20.83 7.21 -1.54
N GLN A 64 21.85 6.38 -1.37
CA GLN A 64 22.88 6.15 -2.38
C GLN A 64 22.74 4.73 -2.90
N ARG A 65 22.66 4.57 -4.23
CA ARG A 65 22.63 3.25 -4.85
C ARG A 65 23.94 2.53 -4.56
N SER A 66 23.85 1.25 -4.25
CA SER A 66 25.04 0.40 -4.12
C SER A 66 25.80 0.39 -5.45
N SER A 67 27.06 0.82 -5.42
CA SER A 67 28.01 0.60 -6.51
C SER A 67 28.85 -0.63 -6.19
N ALA A 68 29.18 -1.42 -7.21
CA ALA A 68 30.05 -2.57 -7.05
C ALA A 68 31.39 -2.12 -6.45
N GLY A 69 31.80 -2.72 -5.33
CA GLY A 69 33.05 -2.41 -4.65
C GLY A 69 33.01 -1.24 -3.67
N LYS A 70 31.84 -0.62 -3.42
CA LYS A 70 31.73 0.41 -2.37
C LYS A 70 31.92 -0.23 -0.99
N MET A 71 32.99 0.16 -0.31
CA MET A 71 33.19 -0.18 1.11
C MET A 71 32.41 0.78 1.98
N TYR A 72 31.54 0.26 2.84
CA TYR A 72 30.80 1.04 3.81
C TYR A 72 31.62 1.20 5.09
N CYS A 73 31.78 2.44 5.55
CA CYS A 73 32.44 2.74 6.80
C CYS A 73 31.42 2.82 7.95
N SER A 74 31.79 2.35 9.15
CA SER A 74 30.93 2.43 10.34
C SER A 74 30.49 3.87 10.66
N LYS A 75 31.36 4.86 10.40
CA LYS A 75 31.07 6.28 10.63
C LYS A 75 30.05 6.87 9.66
N GLU A 76 29.73 6.18 8.57
CA GLU A 76 28.79 6.63 7.54
C GLU A 76 27.43 5.91 7.67
N VAL A 77 27.35 4.86 8.49
CA VAL A 77 26.13 4.06 8.70
C VAL A 77 25.54 4.41 10.07
N ARG A 78 24.25 4.77 10.10
CA ARG A 78 23.51 5.03 11.35
C ARG A 78 23.44 3.78 12.21
N SER A 79 23.59 3.93 13.52
CA SER A 79 23.25 2.85 14.44
C SER A 79 21.74 2.54 14.37
N PRO A 80 21.27 1.35 14.81
CA PRO A 80 19.84 1.03 14.79
C PRO A 80 18.99 2.06 15.56
N GLN A 81 19.49 2.57 16.68
CA GLN A 81 18.83 3.63 17.45
C GLN A 81 18.66 4.91 16.63
N VAL A 82 19.73 5.35 15.94
CA VAL A 82 19.70 6.56 15.11
C VAL A 82 18.84 6.36 13.86
N CYS A 83 18.79 5.14 13.31
CA CYS A 83 17.84 4.78 12.25
C CYS A 83 16.39 5.01 12.69
N TRP A 84 16.02 4.53 13.88
CA TRP A 84 14.68 4.76 14.44
C TRP A 84 14.41 6.24 14.72
N GLN A 85 15.36 6.96 15.32
CA GLN A 85 15.23 8.40 15.55
C GLN A 85 15.04 9.18 14.23
N THR A 86 15.75 8.78 13.18
CA THR A 86 15.59 9.39 11.86
C THR A 86 14.20 9.09 11.29
N MET A 87 13.73 7.85 11.41
CA MET A 87 12.38 7.49 10.95
C MET A 87 11.31 8.28 11.69
N LYS A 88 11.45 8.42 13.01
CA LYS A 88 10.56 9.22 13.86
C LYS A 88 10.54 10.69 13.41
N PHE A 89 11.71 11.29 13.16
CA PHE A 89 11.80 12.63 12.59
C PHE A 89 11.05 12.75 11.26
N LEU A 90 11.24 11.80 10.33
CA LEU A 90 10.54 11.83 9.04
C LEU A 90 9.01 11.76 9.21
N LEU A 91 8.52 10.95 10.16
CA LEU A 91 7.09 10.77 10.39
C LEU A 91 6.46 11.96 11.13
N GLU A 92 7.11 12.47 12.17
CA GLU A 92 6.54 13.50 13.05
C GLU A 92 6.75 14.93 12.53
N GLU A 93 7.87 15.20 11.86
CA GLU A 93 8.25 16.56 11.46
C GLU A 93 8.08 16.83 9.96
N VAL A 94 8.05 15.78 9.12
CA VAL A 94 8.06 15.93 7.65
C VAL A 94 6.75 15.50 6.98
N LEU A 95 6.09 14.44 7.45
CA LEU A 95 4.94 13.82 6.76
C LEU A 95 3.73 14.74 6.54
N ASP A 96 3.48 15.65 7.47
CA ASP A 96 2.36 16.59 7.43
C ASP A 96 2.79 18.00 7.02
N LEU A 97 4.04 18.21 6.60
CA LEU A 97 4.63 19.55 6.44
C LEU A 97 4.01 20.37 5.29
N ASP A 98 3.40 19.74 4.28
CA ASP A 98 2.64 20.42 3.22
C ASP A 98 1.29 20.96 3.71
N GLN A 99 0.71 20.37 4.76
CA GLN A 99 -0.54 20.82 5.37
C GLN A 99 -0.31 21.66 6.64
N ARG A 100 0.79 21.40 7.35
CA ARG A 100 1.16 22.01 8.63
C ARG A 100 2.61 22.49 8.57
N PRO A 101 2.87 23.61 7.88
CA PRO A 101 4.22 24.13 7.77
C PRO A 101 4.77 24.52 9.15
N SER A 102 6.02 24.14 9.39
CA SER A 102 6.75 24.46 10.63
C SER A 102 7.82 25.52 10.36
N PRO A 103 8.02 26.51 11.26
CA PRO A 103 9.05 27.53 11.12
C PRO A 103 10.48 26.95 11.18
N ARG A 104 10.62 25.68 11.60
CA ARG A 104 11.90 24.97 11.61
C ARG A 104 12.46 24.76 10.19
N PHE A 105 11.59 24.66 9.18
CA PHE A 105 11.99 24.41 7.79
C PHE A 105 12.02 25.73 7.02
N ALA A 106 13.16 26.04 6.40
CA ALA A 106 13.33 27.29 5.65
C ALA A 106 12.39 27.41 4.45
N ALA A 107 12.03 26.27 3.85
CA ALA A 107 11.22 26.21 2.63
C ALA A 107 10.24 25.04 2.71
N PRO A 108 9.00 25.26 3.20
CA PRO A 108 8.01 24.20 3.30
C PRO A 108 7.64 23.66 1.90
N PRO A 109 7.25 22.37 1.83
CA PRO A 109 6.87 21.72 0.58
C PRO A 109 5.54 22.29 0.07
N LYS A 110 5.40 22.40 -1.25
CA LYS A 110 4.19 22.97 -1.87
C LYS A 110 3.08 21.94 -2.13
N SER A 111 3.43 20.66 -2.05
CA SER A 111 2.52 19.56 -2.33
C SER A 111 2.98 18.31 -1.60
N PHE A 112 2.05 17.37 -1.40
CA PHE A 112 2.38 16.05 -0.84
C PHE A 112 3.43 15.30 -1.68
N TRP A 113 3.50 15.55 -2.99
CA TRP A 113 4.53 14.92 -3.82
C TRP A 113 5.96 15.30 -3.38
N GLU A 114 6.19 16.56 -2.98
CA GLU A 114 7.50 16.99 -2.47
C GLU A 114 7.84 16.29 -1.14
N VAL A 115 6.85 16.15 -0.25
CA VAL A 115 6.97 15.37 1.01
C VAL A 115 7.29 13.91 0.71
N TYR A 116 6.51 13.27 -0.16
CA TYR A 116 6.69 11.88 -0.55
C TYR A 116 8.06 11.63 -1.17
N ALA A 117 8.49 12.47 -2.12
CA ALA A 117 9.78 12.29 -2.78
C ALA A 117 10.94 12.34 -1.79
N TYR A 118 10.90 13.26 -0.83
CA TYR A 118 11.90 13.35 0.24
C TYR A 118 11.84 12.13 1.17
N MET A 119 10.67 11.83 1.74
CA MET A 119 10.50 10.74 2.70
C MET A 119 10.77 9.37 2.10
N HIS A 120 10.36 9.13 0.85
CA HIS A 120 10.62 7.87 0.14
C HIS A 120 12.13 7.62 -0.01
N ASP A 121 12.90 8.65 -0.39
CA ASP A 121 14.36 8.56 -0.50
C ASP A 121 15.02 8.35 0.87
N ARG A 122 14.66 9.17 1.87
CA ARG A 122 15.30 9.15 3.19
C ARG A 122 14.90 7.92 4.02
N SER A 123 13.66 7.46 3.95
CA SER A 123 13.23 6.20 4.60
C SER A 123 13.91 4.98 3.97
N ARG A 124 14.11 4.97 2.64
CA ARG A 124 14.89 3.93 1.98
C ARG A 124 16.34 3.92 2.45
N SER A 125 16.94 5.09 2.61
CA SER A 125 18.28 5.24 3.18
C SER A 125 18.36 4.63 4.59
N VAL A 126 17.37 4.89 5.45
CA VAL A 126 17.27 4.29 6.81
C VAL A 126 17.22 2.76 6.71
N ARG A 127 16.35 2.21 5.86
CA ARG A 127 16.25 0.76 5.67
C ARG A 127 17.55 0.15 5.15
N VAL A 128 18.26 0.83 4.24
CA VAL A 128 19.56 0.36 3.73
C VAL A 128 20.60 0.29 4.84
N ASP A 129 20.69 1.30 5.71
CA ASP A 129 21.61 1.27 6.85
C ASP A 129 21.30 0.12 7.81
N LEU A 130 20.02 -0.18 8.02
CA LEU A 130 19.60 -1.35 8.79
C LEU A 130 20.01 -2.66 8.11
N HIS A 131 19.84 -2.79 6.79
CA HIS A 131 20.24 -4.00 6.04
C HIS A 131 21.76 -4.23 6.05
N LEU A 132 22.56 -3.16 5.97
CA LEU A 132 24.02 -3.24 6.03
C LEU A 132 24.55 -3.80 7.36
N GLN A 133 23.74 -3.80 8.40
CA GLN A 133 24.07 -4.26 9.75
C GLN A 133 23.50 -5.64 10.08
N GLN A 134 22.95 -6.35 9.09
CA GLN A 134 22.46 -7.71 9.27
C GLN A 134 23.62 -8.70 9.55
N PRO A 135 23.37 -9.79 10.30
CA PRO A 135 22.07 -10.19 10.86
C PRO A 135 21.70 -9.51 12.18
N ARG A 136 22.60 -8.71 12.79
CA ARG A 136 22.38 -8.12 14.13
C ARG A 136 21.17 -7.18 14.17
N SER A 137 20.97 -6.41 13.11
CA SER A 137 19.86 -5.46 13.04
C SER A 137 18.49 -6.13 12.84
N SER A 138 18.40 -7.26 12.14
CA SER A 138 17.12 -7.88 11.73
C SER A 138 16.18 -8.21 12.88
N SER A 139 16.73 -8.47 14.06
CA SER A 139 15.98 -8.83 15.27
C SER A 139 15.70 -7.64 16.19
N THR A 140 16.14 -6.43 15.82
CA THR A 140 15.98 -5.23 16.65
C THR A 140 14.61 -4.59 16.47
N ARG A 141 14.13 -3.92 17.53
CA ARG A 141 12.94 -3.07 17.49
C ARG A 141 12.99 -2.04 16.35
N ALA A 142 14.13 -1.36 16.19
CA ALA A 142 14.32 -0.36 15.15
C ALA A 142 14.14 -0.94 13.74
N PHE A 143 14.62 -2.16 13.49
CA PHE A 143 14.43 -2.81 12.21
C PHE A 143 12.95 -3.07 11.94
N VAL A 144 12.25 -3.70 12.88
CA VAL A 144 10.85 -4.07 12.72
C VAL A 144 9.99 -2.82 12.56
N GLU A 145 10.03 -1.88 13.52
CA GLU A 145 9.20 -0.67 13.48
C GLU A 145 9.46 0.20 12.25
N CYS A 146 10.72 0.34 11.80
CA CYS A 146 11.02 1.09 10.57
C CYS A 146 10.39 0.46 9.32
N HIS A 147 10.33 -0.87 9.25
CA HIS A 147 9.70 -1.57 8.12
C HIS A 147 8.17 -1.51 8.22
N GLU A 148 7.61 -1.62 9.42
CA GLU A 148 6.17 -1.48 9.64
C GLU A 148 5.67 -0.11 9.20
N CYS A 149 6.28 0.97 9.70
CA CYS A 149 5.88 2.33 9.35
C CYS A 149 6.20 2.64 7.88
N SER A 150 7.26 2.06 7.30
CA SER A 150 7.54 2.20 5.86
C SER A 150 6.39 1.62 5.02
N LEU A 151 5.87 0.44 5.37
CA LEU A 151 4.76 -0.16 4.62
C LEU A 151 3.47 0.67 4.74
N ARG A 152 3.13 1.11 5.97
CA ARG A 152 1.94 1.97 6.19
C ARG A 152 2.07 3.32 5.48
N PHE A 153 3.27 3.93 5.49
CA PHE A 153 3.56 5.16 4.76
C PHE A 153 3.36 4.99 3.24
N GLU A 154 3.83 3.88 2.65
CA GLU A 154 3.67 3.64 1.21
C GLU A 154 2.19 3.42 0.82
N LEU A 155 1.40 2.74 1.68
CA LEU A 155 -0.05 2.60 1.50
C LEU A 155 -0.78 3.94 1.55
N LEU A 156 -0.50 4.77 2.56
CA LEU A 156 -1.04 6.12 2.68
C LEU A 156 -0.64 6.98 1.47
N SER A 157 0.63 6.92 1.09
CA SER A 157 1.16 7.73 -0.01
C SER A 157 0.53 7.35 -1.35
N ARG A 158 0.29 6.06 -1.58
CA ARG A 158 -0.44 5.57 -2.75
C ARG A 158 -1.82 6.23 -2.84
N PHE A 159 -2.58 6.26 -1.75
CA PHE A 159 -3.87 6.94 -1.72
C PHE A 159 -3.75 8.45 -2.02
N LEU A 160 -2.86 9.15 -1.32
CA LEU A 160 -2.72 10.61 -1.44
C LEU A 160 -2.24 11.05 -2.83
N LEU A 161 -1.38 10.27 -3.48
CA LEU A 161 -0.87 10.55 -4.84
C LEU A 161 -1.83 10.15 -5.96
N GLN A 162 -2.79 9.28 -5.68
CA GLN A 162 -3.81 8.84 -6.64
C GLN A 162 -5.04 9.75 -6.68
N ARG A 163 -5.17 10.73 -5.77
CA ARG A 163 -6.29 11.70 -5.78
C ARG A 163 -6.28 12.54 -7.06
N ARG A 164 -6.99 12.07 -8.08
CA ARG A 164 -7.45 12.89 -9.22
C ARG A 164 -8.91 13.29 -8.95
N PRO A 165 -9.30 14.54 -9.24
CA PRO A 165 -10.71 14.91 -9.18
C PRO A 165 -11.52 14.00 -10.12
N CYS A 166 -12.68 13.54 -9.65
CA CYS A 166 -13.63 12.79 -10.46
C CYS A 166 -13.97 13.63 -11.71
N PRO A 167 -13.89 13.08 -12.93
CA PRO A 167 -14.37 13.80 -14.11
C PRO A 167 -15.88 14.09 -13.93
N PRO A 168 -16.35 15.31 -14.26
CA PRO A 168 -17.78 15.62 -14.20
C PRO A 168 -18.55 14.63 -15.07
N ALA A 169 -19.78 14.26 -14.67
CA ALA A 169 -20.65 13.38 -15.45
C ALA A 169 -20.86 13.94 -16.87
N VAL A 170 -20.10 13.44 -17.83
CA VAL A 170 -20.26 13.81 -19.24
C VAL A 170 -21.44 12.97 -19.79
N PRO A 171 -22.45 13.59 -20.43
CA PRO A 171 -23.52 12.83 -21.07
C PRO A 171 -22.93 11.92 -22.16
N PRO A 172 -23.53 10.74 -22.40
CA PRO A 172 -22.95 9.73 -23.27
C PRO A 172 -22.70 10.30 -24.66
N ALA A 173 -21.44 10.22 -25.11
CA ALA A 173 -21.09 10.49 -26.50
C ALA A 173 -21.73 9.39 -27.38
N PRO A 174 -22.29 9.74 -28.55
CA PRO A 174 -22.90 8.76 -29.44
C PRO A 174 -21.86 7.73 -29.88
N ALA A 175 -22.23 6.45 -29.80
CA ALA A 175 -21.40 5.31 -30.14
C ALA A 175 -20.72 5.50 -31.50
N ALA A 176 -19.39 5.65 -31.50
CA ALA A 176 -18.60 5.58 -32.71
C ALA A 176 -18.37 4.09 -33.04
N CYS A 177 -18.86 3.66 -34.21
CA CYS A 177 -18.70 2.29 -34.72
C CYS A 177 -17.22 1.85 -34.71
N PRO A 178 -16.91 0.64 -34.23
CA PRO A 178 -15.55 0.11 -34.34
C PRO A 178 -15.25 -0.29 -35.78
N ALA A 179 -14.23 0.34 -36.37
CA ALA A 179 -13.56 -0.18 -37.55
C ALA A 179 -12.83 -1.49 -37.20
N SER A 180 -12.94 -2.45 -38.11
CA SER A 180 -12.43 -3.81 -38.03
C SER A 180 -10.91 -3.92 -37.82
N PRO A 181 -10.41 -4.88 -37.02
CA PRO A 181 -9.00 -5.20 -36.98
C PRO A 181 -8.65 -6.36 -37.93
N SER A 182 -7.66 -6.13 -38.79
CA SER A 182 -7.00 -7.16 -39.61
C SER A 182 -5.91 -7.90 -38.82
N ALA A 183 -6.05 -9.23 -38.78
CA ALA A 183 -5.05 -10.30 -38.81
C ALA A 183 -3.70 -10.20 -38.04
N SER A 184 -3.56 -11.17 -37.12
CA SER A 184 -2.42 -12.08 -36.90
C SER A 184 -1.10 -11.57 -36.29
N SER A 185 -0.70 -12.15 -35.16
CA SER A 185 0.28 -13.26 -35.18
C SER A 185 0.29 -14.02 -33.85
N SER A 186 0.38 -15.34 -33.99
CA SER A 186 0.40 -16.36 -32.97
C SER A 186 1.77 -16.47 -32.30
N GLY A 187 1.77 -16.73 -30.99
CA GLY A 187 2.97 -17.01 -30.22
C GLY A 187 2.61 -17.80 -28.96
N ALA A 188 2.16 -19.05 -29.14
CA ALA A 188 2.03 -20.00 -28.04
C ALA A 188 3.44 -20.34 -27.52
N LYS A 189 3.68 -20.08 -26.24
CA LYS A 189 4.75 -20.73 -25.49
C LYS A 189 4.14 -21.39 -24.26
N ASP A 190 4.10 -22.71 -24.35
CA ASP A 190 3.98 -23.61 -23.20
C ASP A 190 5.04 -23.24 -22.16
N SER A 191 4.59 -23.11 -20.91
CA SER A 191 5.50 -23.18 -19.76
C SER A 191 4.85 -24.01 -18.66
N SER A 192 5.18 -25.30 -18.69
CA SER A 192 5.19 -26.15 -17.51
C SER A 192 6.12 -25.52 -16.46
N GLY A 193 5.55 -24.86 -15.45
CA GLY A 193 6.28 -24.20 -14.36
C GLY A 193 5.88 -24.81 -13.02
N GLY A 194 6.85 -25.40 -12.32
CA GLY A 194 6.65 -26.00 -11.00
C GLY A 194 6.11 -25.00 -9.98
N TYR A 195 5.25 -25.50 -9.09
CA TYR A 195 4.64 -24.77 -7.97
C TYR A 195 5.70 -24.39 -6.92
N GLY A 196 6.48 -23.35 -7.20
CA GLY A 196 7.22 -22.59 -6.19
C GLY A 196 6.45 -21.32 -5.86
N SER A 197 6.01 -21.17 -4.61
CA SER A 197 5.43 -19.89 -4.13
C SER A 197 6.48 -18.80 -4.26
N LYS A 198 6.24 -17.80 -5.10
CA LYS A 198 7.08 -16.59 -5.14
C LYS A 198 6.94 -15.80 -3.83
N PRO A 199 8.00 -15.12 -3.37
CA PRO A 199 7.92 -14.20 -2.24
C PRO A 199 7.02 -12.99 -2.57
N VAL A 200 6.50 -12.33 -1.54
CA VAL A 200 5.49 -11.26 -1.70
C VAL A 200 6.10 -10.06 -2.42
N GLY A 201 7.38 -9.78 -2.17
CA GLY A 201 8.10 -8.71 -2.84
C GLY A 201 8.22 -8.92 -4.35
N GLU A 202 8.50 -10.13 -4.81
CA GLU A 202 8.57 -10.42 -6.25
C GLU A 202 7.25 -10.17 -6.97
N VAL A 203 6.12 -10.50 -6.33
CA VAL A 203 4.78 -10.24 -6.85
C VAL A 203 4.55 -8.74 -7.04
N LEU A 204 4.84 -7.94 -6.01
CA LEU A 204 4.64 -6.49 -6.05
C LEU A 204 5.59 -5.80 -7.05
N ALA A 205 6.83 -6.29 -7.17
CA ALA A 205 7.80 -5.76 -8.11
C ALA A 205 7.35 -5.93 -9.57
N ALA A 206 6.67 -7.03 -9.90
CA ALA A 206 6.14 -7.27 -11.24
C ALA A 206 5.07 -6.24 -11.63
N LEU A 207 4.16 -5.90 -10.72
CA LEU A 207 3.10 -4.91 -10.98
C LEU A 207 3.63 -3.49 -11.16
N GLY A 208 4.70 -3.12 -10.46
CA GLY A 208 5.36 -1.84 -10.65
C GLY A 208 5.76 -1.59 -12.11
N GLN A 209 6.03 -2.64 -12.90
CA GLN A 209 6.41 -2.50 -14.31
C GLN A 209 5.28 -1.94 -15.18
N ALA A 210 4.01 -2.22 -14.84
CA ALA A 210 2.84 -1.77 -15.59
C ALA A 210 2.24 -0.44 -15.07
N ALA A 211 2.67 0.03 -13.90
CA ALA A 211 2.08 1.18 -13.21
C ALA A 211 2.68 2.54 -13.63
N GLY A 212 1.93 3.63 -13.36
CA GLY A 212 2.41 5.01 -13.50
C GLY A 212 3.60 5.32 -12.59
N TYR A 213 4.40 6.36 -12.88
CA TYR A 213 5.69 6.60 -12.21
C TYR A 213 5.62 6.63 -10.67
N SER A 214 4.66 7.35 -10.10
CA SER A 214 4.45 7.42 -8.64
C SER A 214 4.05 6.07 -8.04
N GLU A 215 3.13 5.37 -8.70
CA GLU A 215 2.62 4.06 -8.27
C GLU A 215 3.71 2.98 -8.37
N ARG A 216 4.52 3.00 -9.43
CA ARG A 216 5.67 2.11 -9.60
C ARG A 216 6.67 2.26 -8.46
N LEU A 217 6.98 3.50 -8.07
CA LEU A 217 7.90 3.77 -6.95
C LEU A 217 7.35 3.19 -5.64
N GLY A 218 6.06 3.41 -5.34
CA GLY A 218 5.45 2.90 -4.12
C GLY A 218 5.37 1.37 -4.07
N LEU A 219 4.95 0.73 -5.16
CA LEU A 219 4.93 -0.74 -5.28
C LEU A 219 6.33 -1.35 -5.12
N GLN A 220 7.36 -0.70 -5.67
CA GLN A 220 8.76 -1.12 -5.51
C GLN A 220 9.26 -0.94 -4.07
N ALA A 221 8.82 0.09 -3.36
CA ALA A 221 9.19 0.27 -1.96
C ALA A 221 8.52 -0.79 -1.07
N MET A 222 7.24 -1.07 -1.29
CA MET A 222 6.52 -2.11 -0.56
C MET A 222 7.15 -3.49 -0.78
N SER A 223 7.54 -3.81 -2.02
CA SER A 223 8.22 -5.09 -2.31
C SER A 223 9.54 -5.26 -1.57
N GLN A 224 10.31 -4.18 -1.45
CA GLN A 224 11.59 -4.16 -0.72
C GLN A 224 11.42 -4.11 0.81
N THR A 225 10.18 -3.95 1.30
CA THR A 225 9.89 -3.79 2.74
C THR A 225 9.24 -5.05 3.33
N ILE A 226 8.35 -5.72 2.59
CA ILE A 226 7.54 -6.82 3.13
C ILE A 226 8.37 -8.06 3.44
N ASP A 227 9.19 -8.56 2.51
CA ASP A 227 9.89 -9.84 2.74
C ASP A 227 10.90 -9.77 3.90
N PRO A 228 11.71 -8.69 4.05
CA PRO A 228 12.56 -8.54 5.24
C PRO A 228 11.76 -8.47 6.56
N LEU A 229 10.59 -7.82 6.55
CA LEU A 229 9.71 -7.73 7.71
C LEU A 229 9.12 -9.10 8.09
N LEU A 230 8.62 -9.86 7.11
CA LEU A 230 8.08 -11.21 7.33
C LEU A 230 9.17 -12.15 7.86
N ALA A 231 10.40 -12.05 7.35
CA ALA A 231 11.53 -12.83 7.83
C ALA A 231 11.88 -12.50 9.30
N ALA A 232 11.79 -11.23 9.70
CA ALA A 232 11.99 -10.81 11.08
C ALA A 232 10.91 -11.38 12.02
N TYR A 233 9.64 -11.35 11.62
CA TYR A 233 8.55 -11.98 12.38
C TYR A 233 8.73 -13.50 12.49
N ASP A 234 9.10 -14.17 11.41
CA ASP A 234 9.40 -15.61 11.43
C ASP A 234 10.53 -15.94 12.41
N ALA A 235 11.60 -15.14 12.42
CA ALA A 235 12.71 -15.30 13.35
C ALA A 235 12.26 -15.12 14.81
N ALA A 236 11.46 -14.09 15.09
CA ALA A 236 10.92 -13.81 16.42
C ALA A 236 9.98 -14.94 16.91
N ARG A 237 9.09 -15.44 16.05
CA ARG A 237 8.20 -16.58 16.38
C ARG A 237 8.97 -17.87 16.63
N ARG A 238 9.98 -18.18 15.81
CA ARG A 238 10.83 -19.37 16.01
C ARG A 238 11.57 -19.28 17.34
N TYR A 239 12.02 -18.09 17.72
CA TYR A 239 12.64 -17.84 19.01
C TYR A 239 11.65 -18.03 20.17
N ALA A 240 10.45 -17.43 20.10
CA ALA A 240 9.43 -17.60 21.13
C ALA A 240 9.06 -19.08 21.37
N ARG A 241 9.09 -19.92 20.32
CA ARG A 241 8.81 -21.36 20.41
C ARG A 241 10.00 -22.20 20.89
N SER A 242 11.24 -21.71 20.78
CA SER A 242 12.42 -22.50 21.15
C SER A 242 12.62 -22.58 22.67
N GLY A 243 11.99 -21.68 23.44
CA GLY A 243 12.09 -21.65 24.91
C GLY A 243 13.48 -21.32 25.44
N VAL A 244 14.39 -20.82 24.58
CA VAL A 244 15.76 -20.48 24.95
C VAL A 244 15.81 -19.10 25.61
N SER A 245 16.13 -19.04 26.91
CA SER A 245 16.39 -17.78 27.62
C SER A 245 17.84 -17.31 27.42
N PHE A 246 18.04 -16.09 26.94
CA PHE A 246 19.35 -15.43 26.98
C PHE A 246 19.59 -14.78 28.35
N SER A 247 20.85 -14.64 28.75
CA SER A 247 21.23 -13.87 29.94
C SER A 247 21.06 -12.35 29.76
N ASN A 248 20.99 -11.88 28.51
CA ASN A 248 20.83 -10.47 28.14
C ASN A 248 19.52 -10.27 27.37
N GLU A 249 18.61 -9.43 27.88
CA GLU A 249 17.36 -9.06 27.20
C GLU A 249 17.63 -8.34 25.86
N ASP A 250 18.75 -7.63 25.73
CA ASP A 250 19.17 -6.92 24.52
C ASP A 250 19.54 -7.86 23.34
N GLU A 251 19.71 -9.16 23.58
CA GLU A 251 19.99 -10.16 22.53
C GLU A 251 18.74 -10.90 22.05
N ALA A 252 17.61 -10.75 22.75
CA ALA A 252 16.35 -11.39 22.36
C ALA A 252 15.74 -10.71 21.12
N PRO A 253 15.23 -11.47 20.13
CA PRO A 253 14.48 -10.91 19.02
C PRO A 253 13.26 -10.13 19.47
N PHE A 254 13.09 -8.93 18.92
CA PHE A 254 11.93 -8.09 19.17
C PHE A 254 10.66 -8.74 18.62
N VAL A 255 9.67 -8.91 19.50
CA VAL A 255 8.32 -9.40 19.15
C VAL A 255 7.40 -8.18 19.05
N SER A 256 6.87 -7.92 17.86
CA SER A 256 5.97 -6.80 17.63
C SER A 256 4.53 -7.16 17.94
N SER A 257 3.84 -6.35 18.74
CA SER A 257 2.38 -6.43 18.92
C SER A 257 1.61 -6.10 17.65
N CYS A 258 2.24 -5.41 16.69
CA CYS A 258 1.64 -4.98 15.44
C CYS A 258 1.69 -6.06 14.35
N GLU A 259 2.35 -7.19 14.59
CA GLU A 259 2.48 -8.26 13.61
C GLU A 259 1.13 -8.67 12.99
N PRO A 260 0.04 -8.91 13.75
CA PRO A 260 -1.25 -9.26 13.16
C PRO A 260 -1.81 -8.17 12.22
N VAL A 261 -1.61 -6.89 12.54
CA VAL A 261 -2.00 -5.76 11.70
C VAL A 261 -1.22 -5.79 10.38
N MET A 262 0.08 -6.05 10.43
CA MET A 262 0.90 -6.12 9.23
C MET A 262 0.54 -7.32 8.36
N GLN A 263 0.27 -8.48 8.96
CA GLN A 263 -0.18 -9.66 8.22
C GLN A 263 -1.54 -9.43 7.54
N ARG A 264 -2.47 -8.74 8.22
CA ARG A 264 -3.75 -8.30 7.64
C ARG A 264 -3.52 -7.49 6.36
N LEU A 265 -2.67 -6.46 6.41
CA LEU A 265 -2.36 -5.63 5.24
C LEU A 265 -1.67 -6.42 4.11
N VAL A 266 -0.73 -7.30 4.45
CA VAL A 266 -0.04 -8.17 3.48
C VAL A 266 -1.01 -9.11 2.77
N LEU A 267 -1.97 -9.69 3.49
CA LEU A 267 -3.01 -10.57 2.90
C LEU A 267 -3.88 -9.81 1.89
N LEU A 268 -4.34 -8.61 2.24
CA LEU A 268 -5.17 -7.79 1.36
C LEU A 268 -4.39 -7.31 0.13
N LEU A 269 -3.12 -6.92 0.30
CA LEU A 269 -2.23 -6.60 -0.82
C LEU A 269 -2.01 -7.82 -1.72
N LEU A 270 -1.77 -9.01 -1.15
CA LEU A 270 -1.62 -10.24 -1.92
C LEU A 270 -2.86 -10.60 -2.72
N LEU A 271 -4.06 -10.43 -2.15
CA LEU A 271 -5.32 -10.62 -2.88
C LEU A 271 -5.37 -9.74 -4.14
N CYS A 272 -4.99 -8.47 -4.00
CA CYS A 272 -5.01 -7.49 -5.08
C CYS A 272 -3.96 -7.75 -6.15
N THR A 273 -2.86 -8.41 -5.80
CA THR A 273 -1.67 -8.48 -6.66
C THR A 273 -1.39 -9.86 -7.23
N SER A 274 -1.54 -10.91 -6.42
CA SER A 274 -1.43 -12.30 -6.84
C SER A 274 -2.34 -13.16 -5.96
N PRO A 275 -3.62 -13.29 -6.31
CA PRO A 275 -4.54 -14.16 -5.58
C PRO A 275 -4.07 -15.62 -5.55
N SER A 276 -3.30 -16.06 -6.55
CA SER A 276 -2.69 -17.40 -6.60
C SER A 276 -1.63 -17.65 -5.53
N SER A 277 -0.96 -16.61 -5.03
CA SER A 277 0.06 -16.72 -3.98
C SER A 277 -0.54 -16.74 -2.57
N LEU A 278 -1.81 -16.37 -2.42
CA LEU A 278 -2.49 -16.23 -1.14
C LEU A 278 -2.56 -17.56 -0.34
N PRO A 279 -2.92 -18.72 -0.93
CA PRO A 279 -2.98 -19.98 -0.16
C PRO A 279 -1.63 -20.39 0.43
N ALA A 280 -0.54 -20.18 -0.32
CA ALA A 280 0.80 -20.47 0.15
C ALA A 280 1.22 -19.55 1.30
N HIS A 281 0.84 -18.27 1.27
CA HIS A 281 1.08 -17.34 2.36
C HIS A 281 0.26 -17.72 3.62
N LEU A 282 -1.04 -18.02 3.47
CA LEU A 282 -1.91 -18.45 4.56
C LEU A 282 -1.38 -19.71 5.27
N ALA A 283 -0.83 -20.67 4.51
CA ALA A 283 -0.22 -21.86 5.08
C ALA A 283 1.01 -21.57 5.97
N ARG A 284 1.73 -20.46 5.73
CA ARG A 284 2.91 -20.06 6.53
C ARG A 284 2.57 -19.35 7.83
N LEU A 285 1.44 -18.64 7.91
CA LEU A 285 1.09 -17.80 9.08
C LEU A 285 0.77 -18.62 10.34
N GLY A 286 0.36 -19.88 10.19
CA GLY A 286 -0.07 -20.72 11.30
C GLY A 286 -1.47 -20.35 11.82
N ALA A 287 -2.10 -21.28 12.55
CA ALA A 287 -3.50 -21.14 12.98
C ALA A 287 -3.73 -19.98 13.96
N GLU A 288 -2.74 -19.65 14.80
CA GLU A 288 -2.85 -18.56 15.79
C GLU A 288 -2.99 -17.20 15.12
N VAL A 289 -2.14 -16.90 14.13
CA VAL A 289 -2.19 -15.62 13.40
C VAL A 289 -3.43 -15.54 12.53
N VAL A 290 -3.80 -16.63 11.85
CA VAL A 290 -5.02 -16.68 11.01
C VAL A 290 -6.29 -16.52 11.84
N GLY A 291 -6.32 -17.08 13.05
CA GLY A 291 -7.44 -16.97 13.98
C GLY A 291 -7.53 -15.63 14.72
N HIS A 292 -6.51 -14.78 14.61
CA HIS A 292 -6.45 -13.52 15.34
C HIS A 292 -7.61 -12.58 14.92
N PRO A 293 -8.29 -11.89 15.87
CA PRO A 293 -9.47 -11.06 15.57
C PRO A 293 -9.21 -9.97 14.53
N VAL A 294 -7.99 -9.43 14.46
CA VAL A 294 -7.57 -8.42 13.47
C VAL A 294 -7.36 -9.02 12.08
N VAL A 295 -6.87 -10.27 11.99
CA VAL A 295 -6.53 -10.92 10.72
C VAL A 295 -7.74 -11.60 10.09
N ARG A 296 -8.63 -12.15 10.92
CA ARG A 296 -9.81 -12.91 10.49
C ARG A 296 -10.71 -12.17 9.48
N PRO A 297 -11.02 -10.87 9.64
CA PRO A 297 -11.78 -10.12 8.65
C PRO A 297 -11.10 -10.05 7.28
N ALA A 298 -9.77 -9.87 7.22
CA ALA A 298 -9.03 -9.87 5.95
C ALA A 298 -9.06 -11.24 5.27
N VAL A 299 -8.91 -12.33 6.03
CA VAL A 299 -9.05 -13.70 5.49
C VAL A 299 -10.44 -13.92 4.92
N GLN A 300 -11.48 -13.44 5.60
CA GLN A 300 -12.86 -13.52 5.12
C GLN A 300 -13.11 -12.64 3.88
N ALA A 301 -12.51 -11.45 3.81
CA ALA A 301 -12.58 -10.59 2.64
C ALA A 301 -11.92 -11.26 1.42
N CYS A 302 -10.73 -11.84 1.60
CA CYS A 302 -10.07 -12.63 0.56
C CYS A 302 -10.94 -13.82 0.10
N GLY A 303 -11.50 -14.57 1.04
CA GLY A 303 -12.39 -15.69 0.75
C GLY A 303 -13.64 -15.26 -0.03
N ALA A 304 -14.27 -14.14 0.37
CA ALA A 304 -15.44 -13.59 -0.31
C ALA A 304 -15.14 -13.22 -1.77
N PHE A 305 -14.03 -12.52 -2.02
CA PHE A 305 -13.63 -12.15 -3.38
C PHE A 305 -13.33 -13.38 -4.26
N LEU A 306 -12.58 -14.36 -3.72
CA LEU A 306 -12.25 -15.59 -4.44
C LEU A 306 -13.45 -16.50 -4.70
N ALA A 307 -14.45 -16.48 -3.82
CA ALA A 307 -15.70 -17.23 -3.98
C ALA A 307 -16.71 -16.56 -4.93
N GLY A 308 -16.43 -15.35 -5.42
CA GLY A 308 -17.34 -14.58 -6.26
C GLY A 308 -18.42 -13.81 -5.49
N ASP A 309 -18.32 -13.72 -4.16
CA ASP A 309 -19.20 -12.92 -3.31
C ASP A 309 -18.65 -11.49 -3.17
N TYR A 310 -18.76 -10.74 -4.26
CA TYR A 310 -18.22 -9.38 -4.35
C TYR A 310 -18.97 -8.39 -3.44
N SER A 311 -20.26 -8.62 -3.18
CA SER A 311 -21.04 -7.79 -2.25
C SER A 311 -20.51 -7.90 -0.83
N ARG A 312 -20.16 -9.12 -0.39
CA ARG A 312 -19.53 -9.32 0.91
C ARG A 312 -18.11 -8.76 0.98
N PHE A 313 -17.34 -8.84 -0.10
CA PHE A 313 -16.04 -8.17 -0.19
C PHE A 313 -16.18 -6.64 -0.03
N LEU A 314 -17.11 -6.01 -0.76
CA LEU A 314 -17.37 -4.57 -0.65
C LEU A 314 -17.90 -4.15 0.73
N ARG A 315 -18.61 -5.05 1.41
CA ARG A 315 -18.99 -4.84 2.81
C ARG A 315 -17.77 -4.78 3.73
N PHE A 316 -16.80 -5.70 3.58
CA PHE A 316 -15.53 -5.63 4.31
C PHE A 316 -14.73 -4.39 3.95
N TYR A 317 -14.71 -3.97 2.68
CA TYR A 317 -14.10 -2.72 2.24
C TYR A 317 -14.68 -1.49 2.94
N ARG A 318 -16.01 -1.43 3.08
CA ARG A 318 -16.69 -0.34 3.77
C ARG A 318 -16.39 -0.34 5.28
N GLU A 319 -16.40 -1.50 5.91
CA GLU A 319 -16.27 -1.65 7.37
C GLU A 319 -14.82 -1.57 7.87
N SER A 320 -13.81 -1.76 7.01
CA SER A 320 -12.40 -1.78 7.42
C SER A 320 -11.83 -0.40 7.77
N ASP A 321 -10.70 -0.39 8.48
CA ASP A 321 -9.88 0.82 8.67
C ASP A 321 -9.35 1.36 7.32
N PHE A 322 -8.80 2.58 7.37
CA PHE A 322 -8.27 3.27 6.20
C PHE A 322 -7.18 2.47 5.49
N LEU A 323 -6.19 1.91 6.19
CA LEU A 323 -5.06 1.22 5.55
C LEU A 323 -5.49 -0.09 4.90
N SER A 324 -6.38 -0.84 5.54
CA SER A 324 -6.99 -2.05 4.95
C SER A 324 -7.83 -1.72 3.72
N ALA A 325 -8.63 -0.65 3.77
CA ALA A 325 -9.38 -0.17 2.62
C ALA A 325 -8.44 0.28 1.50
N ALA A 326 -7.38 1.03 1.83
CA ALA A 326 -6.36 1.46 0.87
C ALA A 326 -5.62 0.27 0.21
N ALA A 327 -5.40 -0.82 0.95
CA ALA A 327 -4.85 -2.06 0.40
C ALA A 327 -5.83 -2.76 -0.56
N MET A 328 -7.13 -2.68 -0.31
CA MET A 328 -8.20 -3.28 -1.13
C MET A 328 -8.64 -2.41 -2.32
N SER A 329 -8.31 -1.12 -2.32
CA SER A 329 -8.88 -0.12 -3.26
C SER A 329 -8.66 -0.48 -4.73
N SER A 330 -7.53 -1.11 -5.07
CA SER A 330 -7.25 -1.57 -6.45
C SER A 330 -8.22 -2.64 -6.96
N LEU A 331 -8.90 -3.37 -6.08
CA LEU A 331 -9.94 -4.34 -6.43
C LEU A 331 -11.36 -3.82 -6.18
N ALA A 332 -11.53 -2.67 -5.52
CA ALA A 332 -12.85 -2.14 -5.18
C ALA A 332 -13.66 -1.87 -6.46
N ASP A 333 -13.08 -1.20 -7.46
CA ASP A 333 -13.76 -0.89 -8.72
C ASP A 333 -14.09 -2.15 -9.53
N LEU A 334 -13.17 -3.13 -9.54
CA LEU A 334 -13.45 -4.43 -10.16
C LEU A 334 -14.58 -5.17 -9.44
N ALA A 335 -14.60 -5.16 -8.11
CA ALA A 335 -15.68 -5.77 -7.34
C ALA A 335 -17.01 -5.06 -7.59
N ARG A 336 -17.03 -3.71 -7.66
CA ARG A 336 -18.21 -2.91 -8.02
C ARG A 336 -18.75 -3.30 -9.38
N LEU A 337 -17.88 -3.41 -10.37
CA LEU A 337 -18.24 -3.80 -11.73
C LEU A 337 -18.83 -5.21 -11.77
N ARG A 338 -18.25 -6.15 -11.03
CA ARG A 338 -18.76 -7.53 -10.96
C ARG A 338 -20.09 -7.63 -10.22
N VAL A 339 -20.30 -6.87 -9.15
CA VAL A 339 -21.62 -6.76 -8.49
C VAL A 339 -22.65 -6.22 -9.47
N LEU A 340 -22.31 -5.16 -10.22
CA LEU A 340 -23.18 -4.55 -11.20
C LEU A 340 -23.54 -5.54 -12.32
N TRP A 341 -22.55 -6.27 -12.85
CA TRP A 341 -22.73 -7.31 -13.87
C TRP A 341 -23.67 -8.42 -13.40
N ILE A 342 -23.46 -8.94 -12.17
CA ILE A 342 -24.32 -9.98 -11.59
C ILE A 342 -25.74 -9.45 -11.40
N THR A 343 -25.88 -8.24 -10.86
CA THR A 343 -27.17 -7.61 -10.59
C THR A 343 -27.96 -7.40 -11.87
N ALA A 344 -27.34 -6.84 -12.91
CA ALA A 344 -27.99 -6.56 -14.19
C ALA A 344 -28.52 -7.83 -14.89
N ARG A 345 -27.88 -8.98 -14.66
CA ARG A 345 -28.28 -10.28 -15.23
C ARG A 345 -29.30 -11.03 -14.39
N ALA A 346 -29.29 -10.84 -13.07
CA ALA A 346 -30.21 -11.48 -12.15
C ALA A 346 -31.54 -10.73 -12.00
N TYR A 347 -31.56 -9.43 -12.31
CA TYR A 347 -32.73 -8.60 -12.10
C TYR A 347 -33.83 -8.92 -13.14
N PRO A 348 -35.04 -9.32 -12.71
CA PRO A 348 -36.12 -9.68 -13.63
C PRO A 348 -36.65 -8.44 -14.34
N HIS A 349 -36.70 -8.45 -15.67
CA HIS A 349 -37.26 -7.38 -16.51
C HIS A 349 -38.80 -7.31 -16.48
N ALA A 350 -39.45 -7.85 -15.45
CA ALA A 350 -40.88 -7.73 -15.29
C ALA A 350 -41.24 -6.25 -15.12
N VAL A 351 -42.21 -5.79 -15.90
CA VAL A 351 -42.66 -4.39 -15.94
C VAL A 351 -43.07 -3.92 -14.54
N GLY A 352 -42.24 -3.09 -13.90
CA GLY A 352 -42.60 -2.43 -12.63
C GLY A 352 -41.51 -2.43 -11.56
N ASP A 353 -40.60 -3.42 -11.56
CA ASP A 353 -39.54 -3.47 -10.56
C ASP A 353 -38.41 -2.52 -10.98
N LYS A 354 -38.28 -1.40 -10.26
CA LYS A 354 -37.16 -0.48 -10.41
C LYS A 354 -36.21 -0.66 -9.22
N LEU A 355 -34.90 -0.72 -9.47
CA LEU A 355 -33.91 -0.88 -8.40
C LEU A 355 -33.61 0.51 -7.81
N PRO A 356 -33.90 0.76 -6.52
CA PRO A 356 -33.57 2.03 -5.89
C PRO A 356 -32.05 2.28 -5.90
N LEU A 357 -31.65 3.50 -6.23
CA LEU A 357 -30.26 3.94 -6.29
C LEU A 357 -29.60 3.78 -4.91
N SER A 358 -30.32 4.08 -3.83
CA SER A 358 -29.85 3.92 -2.44
C SER A 358 -29.48 2.48 -2.07
N ARG A 359 -30.20 1.48 -2.62
CA ARG A 359 -29.87 0.06 -2.44
C ARG A 359 -28.60 -0.29 -3.21
N LEU A 360 -28.49 0.17 -4.45
CA LEU A 360 -27.31 -0.12 -5.28
C LEU A 360 -26.06 0.58 -4.74
N GLN A 361 -26.17 1.82 -4.23
CA GLN A 361 -25.09 2.52 -3.55
C GLN A 361 -24.54 1.71 -2.38
N ARG A 362 -25.42 1.15 -1.54
CA ARG A 362 -25.01 0.32 -0.40
C ARG A 362 -24.33 -0.98 -0.86
N MET A 363 -24.79 -1.59 -1.95
CA MET A 363 -24.19 -2.80 -2.51
C MET A 363 -22.81 -2.54 -3.14
N LEU A 364 -22.65 -1.40 -3.82
CA LEU A 364 -21.40 -1.00 -4.48
C LEU A 364 -20.38 -0.35 -3.51
N ALA A 365 -20.77 -0.10 -2.26
CA ALA A 365 -19.95 0.60 -1.27
C ALA A 365 -19.37 1.90 -1.85
N CYS A 366 -20.22 2.73 -2.46
CA CYS A 366 -19.86 4.06 -2.93
C CYS A 366 -20.18 5.11 -1.86
N GLY A 367 -19.28 6.08 -1.68
CA GLY A 367 -19.42 7.13 -0.66
C GLY A 367 -20.56 8.12 -0.93
N SER A 368 -20.77 8.50 -2.20
CA SER A 368 -21.83 9.42 -2.63
C SER A 368 -22.72 8.82 -3.71
N GLU A 369 -23.91 9.41 -3.85
CA GLU A 369 -24.76 9.12 -5.00
C GLU A 369 -24.16 9.63 -6.31
N GLU A 370 -23.37 10.72 -6.29
CA GLU A 370 -22.70 11.25 -7.48
C GLU A 370 -21.68 10.23 -8.03
N HIS A 371 -20.89 9.62 -7.15
CA HIS A 371 -20.00 8.52 -7.52
C HIS A 371 -20.79 7.36 -8.16
N VAL A 372 -21.90 6.92 -7.55
CA VAL A 372 -22.73 5.85 -8.16
C VAL A 372 -23.26 6.27 -9.52
N ARG A 373 -23.80 7.48 -9.67
CA ARG A 373 -24.32 7.98 -10.95
C ARG A 373 -23.22 8.03 -12.02
N SER A 374 -22.02 8.50 -11.68
CA SER A 374 -20.86 8.53 -12.58
C SER A 374 -20.42 7.13 -12.99
N PHE A 375 -20.39 6.18 -12.04
CA PHE A 375 -20.03 4.78 -12.28
C PHE A 375 -21.04 4.07 -13.19
N LEU A 376 -22.34 4.25 -12.92
CA LEU A 376 -23.41 3.71 -13.77
C LEU A 376 -23.37 4.32 -15.17
N ALA A 377 -23.23 5.64 -15.27
CA ALA A 377 -23.16 6.34 -16.55
C ALA A 377 -21.96 5.89 -17.40
N PHE A 378 -20.79 5.72 -16.79
CA PHE A 378 -19.59 5.19 -17.46
C PHE A 378 -19.82 3.79 -18.03
N HIS A 379 -20.61 2.96 -17.33
CA HIS A 379 -20.99 1.63 -17.76
C HIS A 379 -22.30 1.58 -18.58
N GLY A 380 -22.81 2.74 -19.01
CA GLY A 380 -23.98 2.87 -19.89
C GLY A 380 -25.32 2.57 -19.22
N ILE A 381 -25.42 2.63 -17.89
CA ILE A 381 -26.67 2.43 -17.15
C ILE A 381 -27.27 3.77 -16.80
N SER A 382 -28.53 3.96 -17.17
CA SER A 382 -29.26 5.20 -16.92
C SER A 382 -29.96 5.19 -15.56
N VAL A 383 -30.00 6.35 -14.92
CA VAL A 383 -30.71 6.59 -13.66
C VAL A 383 -31.84 7.57 -13.93
N GLN A 384 -33.06 7.23 -13.50
CA GLN A 384 -34.23 8.10 -13.58
C GLN A 384 -34.54 8.66 -12.20
N ASP A 385 -34.59 9.98 -12.06
CA ASP A 385 -34.97 10.60 -10.80
C ASP A 385 -36.47 10.40 -10.53
N GLY A 386 -36.76 9.79 -9.37
CA GLY A 386 -38.11 9.58 -8.86
C GLY A 386 -38.48 10.60 -7.78
N PRO A 387 -39.75 10.67 -7.39
CA PRO A 387 -40.21 11.57 -6.32
C PRO A 387 -39.63 11.23 -4.94
N ASP A 388 -39.30 9.95 -4.67
CA ASP A 388 -38.76 9.50 -3.38
C ASP A 388 -37.29 9.04 -3.48
N ASP A 389 -36.96 8.16 -4.43
CA ASP A 389 -35.58 7.68 -4.69
C ASP A 389 -35.35 7.59 -6.20
N SER A 390 -34.13 7.92 -6.63
CA SER A 390 -33.69 7.70 -8.00
C SER A 390 -33.71 6.20 -8.31
N GLN A 391 -34.15 5.86 -9.50
CA GLN A 391 -34.38 4.49 -9.93
C GLN A 391 -33.39 4.10 -11.03
N VAL A 392 -32.73 2.97 -10.87
CA VAL A 392 -31.77 2.45 -11.84
C VAL A 392 -32.51 1.68 -12.92
N LEU A 393 -32.26 2.03 -14.19
CA LEU A 393 -32.87 1.41 -15.36
C LEU A 393 -31.85 0.50 -16.04
N PHE A 394 -32.03 -0.81 -15.88
CA PHE A 394 -31.25 -1.80 -16.64
C PHE A 394 -31.83 -1.93 -18.05
N PRO A 395 -30.97 -1.95 -19.10
CA PRO A 395 -31.44 -2.17 -20.47
C PRO A 395 -32.07 -3.57 -20.58
N LYS A 396 -33.11 -3.67 -21.41
CA LYS A 396 -33.78 -4.96 -21.66
C LYS A 396 -32.83 -5.89 -22.41
N ARG A 397 -32.82 -7.16 -22.02
CA ARG A 397 -32.08 -8.19 -22.76
C ARG A 397 -32.68 -8.27 -24.18
N ASP A 398 -31.82 -8.36 -25.19
CA ASP A 398 -32.17 -8.50 -26.61
C ASP A 398 -32.74 -7.25 -27.32
N THR A 399 -32.62 -6.06 -26.71
CA THR A 399 -32.85 -4.78 -27.41
C THR A 399 -31.56 -4.20 -27.99
N PRO A 400 -31.60 -3.42 -29.08
CA PRO A 400 -30.42 -2.71 -29.60
C PRO A 400 -29.80 -1.74 -28.57
N GLU A 401 -30.60 -1.30 -27.59
CA GLU A 401 -30.17 -0.52 -26.42
C GLU A 401 -29.27 -1.30 -25.44
N ALA A 402 -29.12 -2.62 -25.62
CA ALA A 402 -28.22 -3.45 -24.83
C ALA A 402 -26.92 -3.78 -25.57
N GLU A 403 -26.83 -3.55 -26.87
CA GLU A 403 -25.61 -3.81 -27.66
C GLU A 403 -24.46 -2.91 -27.19
N GLY A 404 -23.38 -3.50 -26.67
CA GLY A 404 -22.26 -2.77 -26.10
C GLY A 404 -22.37 -2.44 -24.60
N HIS A 405 -23.42 -2.93 -23.91
CA HIS A 405 -23.57 -2.79 -22.46
C HIS A 405 -23.12 -4.05 -21.70
N LEU A 406 -22.77 -3.89 -20.42
CA LEU A 406 -22.40 -4.97 -19.47
C LEU A 406 -23.34 -6.18 -19.50
N CYS A 407 -24.62 -5.96 -19.82
CA CYS A 407 -25.64 -7.01 -19.90
C CYS A 407 -25.38 -8.04 -21.02
N THR A 408 -24.58 -7.70 -22.03
CA THR A 408 -24.30 -8.55 -23.21
C THR A 408 -23.02 -9.36 -23.10
N GLU A 409 -22.09 -8.96 -22.22
CA GLU A 409 -20.84 -9.70 -22.01
C GLU A 409 -21.13 -11.07 -21.39
N ALA A 410 -20.65 -12.14 -22.03
CA ALA A 410 -20.87 -13.51 -21.59
C ALA A 410 -20.00 -13.88 -20.38
N GLU A 411 -18.79 -13.32 -20.32
CA GLU A 411 -17.80 -13.61 -19.29
C GLU A 411 -17.84 -12.56 -18.17
N LEU A 412 -17.39 -12.96 -16.99
CA LEU A 412 -17.27 -12.05 -15.86
C LEU A 412 -16.10 -11.09 -16.10
N PRO A 413 -16.28 -9.76 -15.89
CA PRO A 413 -15.21 -8.79 -16.09
C PRO A 413 -13.95 -9.12 -15.28
N ASP A 414 -12.79 -9.08 -15.94
CA ASP A 414 -11.48 -9.32 -15.33
C ASP A 414 -10.75 -8.01 -14.94
N ARG A 415 -11.16 -6.88 -15.53
CA ARG A 415 -10.63 -5.54 -15.30
C ARG A 415 -11.75 -4.50 -15.26
N CYS A 416 -11.46 -3.37 -14.62
CA CYS A 416 -12.33 -2.21 -14.61
C CYS A 416 -11.54 -0.99 -15.08
N ASP A 417 -11.98 -0.38 -16.17
CA ASP A 417 -11.35 0.83 -16.76
C ASP A 417 -11.98 2.12 -16.23
N PHE A 418 -12.85 2.02 -15.21
CA PHE A 418 -13.39 3.21 -14.56
C PHE A 418 -12.23 4.07 -14.06
N PRO A 419 -12.19 5.37 -14.40
CA PRO A 419 -11.05 6.21 -14.07
C PRO A 419 -10.80 6.16 -12.57
N ALA A 420 -9.56 5.80 -12.18
CA ALA A 420 -9.14 5.84 -10.80
C ALA A 420 -9.32 7.28 -10.25
N GLY A 421 -10.40 7.49 -9.51
CA GLY A 421 -10.77 8.73 -8.86
C GLY A 421 -10.49 8.66 -7.37
N ALA A 422 -10.59 9.81 -6.69
CA ALA A 422 -10.63 9.82 -5.25
C ALA A 422 -11.88 9.07 -4.77
N ASP A 423 -11.72 7.80 -4.38
CA ASP A 423 -12.78 7.04 -3.72
C ASP A 423 -13.20 7.80 -2.46
N GLU A 424 -14.36 8.45 -2.51
CA GLU A 424 -14.87 9.29 -1.44
C GLU A 424 -15.03 8.53 -0.12
N LEU A 425 -15.31 7.23 -0.18
CA LEU A 425 -15.38 6.39 1.01
C LEU A 425 -14.01 6.23 1.66
N LEU A 426 -12.96 6.14 0.86
CA LEU A 426 -11.59 6.08 1.37
C LEU A 426 -11.12 7.46 1.85
N ALA A 427 -11.55 8.54 1.18
CA ALA A 427 -11.26 9.91 1.58
C ALA A 427 -11.89 10.27 2.92
N SER A 428 -13.14 9.88 3.18
CA SER A 428 -13.82 10.15 4.44
C SER A 428 -13.18 9.42 5.62
N LYS A 429 -12.55 8.26 5.40
CA LYS A 429 -11.82 7.50 6.43
C LYS A 429 -10.55 8.18 6.93
N VAL A 430 -9.95 9.09 6.15
CA VAL A 430 -8.74 9.83 6.53
C VAL A 430 -9.02 11.32 6.78
N GLU A 431 -10.24 11.77 6.52
CA GLU A 431 -10.63 13.16 6.75
C GLU A 431 -10.54 13.51 8.24
N GLY A 432 -9.82 14.58 8.56
CA GLY A 432 -9.61 15.03 9.94
C GLY A 432 -8.53 14.26 10.72
N LEU A 433 -7.99 13.15 10.20
CA LEU A 433 -6.89 12.43 10.83
C LEU A 433 -5.54 13.06 10.45
N LEU A 434 -4.60 12.99 11.38
CA LEU A 434 -3.19 13.26 11.09
C LEU A 434 -2.58 12.08 10.33
N ARG A 435 -1.76 12.39 9.31
CA ARG A 435 -1.08 11.34 8.54
C ARG A 435 -0.09 10.57 9.41
N VAL A 436 0.58 11.26 10.34
CA VAL A 436 1.44 10.62 11.33
C VAL A 436 0.68 9.61 12.19
N ASP A 437 -0.54 9.94 12.61
CA ASP A 437 -1.38 9.01 13.39
C ASP A 437 -1.78 7.82 12.53
N VAL A 438 -2.12 7.99 11.26
CA VAL A 438 -2.41 6.86 10.35
C VAL A 438 -1.21 5.90 10.20
N VAL A 439 0.02 6.42 10.22
CA VAL A 439 1.23 5.59 10.03
C VAL A 439 1.74 4.99 11.34
N LEU A 440 1.57 5.68 12.47
CA LEU A 440 2.04 5.24 13.80
C LEU A 440 0.99 4.50 14.61
N ASP A 441 -0.30 4.77 14.41
CA ASP A 441 -1.39 4.17 15.18
C ASP A 441 -1.56 2.70 14.82
N ALA A 442 -0.90 1.86 15.60
CA ALA A 442 -1.16 0.43 15.65
C ALA A 442 -2.24 0.06 16.69
N ALA A 443 -2.69 1.01 17.52
CA ALA A 443 -3.51 0.74 18.70
C ALA A 443 -5.01 0.78 18.40
N GLY A 444 -5.48 1.66 17.52
CA GLY A 444 -6.88 1.69 17.08
C GLY A 444 -7.37 0.36 16.48
N ASP A 445 -6.46 -0.43 15.92
CA ASP A 445 -6.72 -1.77 15.38
C ASP A 445 -6.72 -2.90 16.42
N LEU A 446 -6.12 -2.69 17.60
CA LEU A 446 -6.02 -3.69 18.68
C LEU A 446 -7.13 -3.51 19.72
N SER A 447 -7.67 -2.30 19.86
CA SER A 447 -8.87 -2.02 20.65
C SER A 447 -10.12 -2.44 19.87
N GLY A 448 -10.38 -3.75 19.84
CA GLY A 448 -11.65 -4.31 19.36
C GLY A 448 -12.85 -3.97 20.23
N GLU A 449 -13.05 -2.71 20.60
CA GLU A 449 -14.33 -2.20 21.07
C GLU A 449 -14.95 -1.41 19.93
N GLY A 450 -15.78 -2.11 19.16
CA GLY A 450 -16.78 -1.44 18.36
C GLY A 450 -17.62 -0.58 19.30
N THR A 451 -17.69 0.71 19.02
CA THR A 451 -18.82 1.52 19.46
C THR A 451 -20.07 0.94 18.80
N SER A 452 -20.66 -0.06 19.46
CA SER A 452 -22.05 -0.46 19.25
C SER A 452 -22.92 0.69 19.73
N SER A 453 -23.17 1.66 18.84
CA SER A 453 -24.42 2.38 18.93
C SER A 453 -25.48 1.49 18.29
N ASP A 454 -26.33 0.94 19.13
CA ASP A 454 -27.56 0.22 18.79
C ASP A 454 -28.23 0.76 17.52
N VAL A 455 -28.32 -0.10 16.49
CA VAL A 455 -29.46 -0.04 15.58
C VAL A 455 -30.08 -1.42 15.60
N SER A 456 -31.23 -1.45 16.24
CA SER A 456 -32.08 -2.59 16.49
C SER A 456 -32.19 -3.52 15.30
N SER A 457 -32.07 -4.81 15.60
CA SER A 457 -32.66 -5.88 14.83
C SER A 457 -34.13 -5.59 14.53
N GLU A 458 -34.48 -5.40 13.27
CA GLU A 458 -35.73 -5.93 12.72
C GLU A 458 -35.53 -6.30 11.25
N ALA A 459 -35.88 -7.57 10.99
CA ALA A 459 -36.30 -8.25 9.76
C ALA A 459 -35.95 -7.64 8.39
N PHE A 460 -35.55 -8.46 7.43
CA PHE A 460 -36.36 -8.71 6.22
C PHE A 460 -35.75 -9.87 5.42
N LEU A 461 -36.59 -10.90 5.23
CA LEU A 461 -36.58 -11.79 4.07
C LEU A 461 -36.75 -10.98 2.78
#